data_AF-A0A3A5HME3-F1
#
_entry.id   AF-A0A3A5HME3-F1
#
_cell.length_a   1.000
_cell.length_b   1.000
_cell.length_c   1.000
_cell.angle_alpha   90.00
_cell.angle_beta   90.00
_cell.angle_gamma   90.00
#
_symmetry.space_group_name_H-M   'P 1'
#
loop_
_entity.id
_entity.type
_entity.pdbx_description
1 polymer ?
#
loop_
_entity_poly.entity_id
_entity_poly.type
_entity_poly.pdbx_seq_one_letter_code
_entity_poly.pdbx_strand_id
1 'polypeptide(L)'
;MEYQDLKKLLKFSFNEKEILQKLELPEDAFLPLIFSIRFGGDWSVRKNSRRLMSIKEKITKYDDEKKSGCTLERIYLFLNPRILSQEGSVHRLEKCSTKNERELVKRPYKVSVNADYILLAELDPVDLKIHLKKINTPLEFTGPTAYGVSHEMEHLDQGVVKGKPFWEFQYVIDYEDKLDYF
;
A
#
# COMPACT_ATOMS: atom_id res chain seq x y z
N MET A 1 -28.99 0.37 -4.12
CA MET A 1 -28.43 -0.99 -4.16
C MET A 1 -29.59 -1.97 -4.18
N GLU A 2 -29.64 -2.84 -5.19
CA GLU A 2 -30.74 -3.78 -5.35
C GLU A 2 -30.62 -4.98 -4.39
N TYR A 3 -31.73 -5.67 -4.14
CA TYR A 3 -31.79 -6.81 -3.21
C TYR A 3 -30.79 -7.94 -3.56
N GLN A 4 -30.57 -8.19 -4.86
CA GLN A 4 -29.61 -9.20 -5.31
C GLN A 4 -28.17 -8.81 -5.01
N ASP A 5 -27.82 -7.53 -5.16
CA ASP A 5 -26.47 -7.04 -4.86
C ASP A 5 -26.20 -7.07 -3.36
N LEU A 6 -27.20 -6.74 -2.54
CA LEU A 6 -27.10 -6.86 -1.09
C LEU A 6 -26.83 -8.33 -0.68
N LYS A 7 -27.51 -9.30 -1.28
CA LYS A 7 -27.24 -10.73 -1.04
C LYS A 7 -25.82 -11.13 -1.41
N LYS A 8 -25.31 -10.68 -2.55
CA LYS A 8 -23.93 -10.96 -2.99
C LYS A 8 -22.91 -10.36 -2.02
N LEU A 9 -23.12 -9.10 -1.62
CA LEU A 9 -22.26 -8.39 -0.66
C LEU A 9 -22.23 -9.09 0.71
N LEU A 10 -23.39 -9.52 1.20
CA LEU A 10 -23.48 -10.27 2.46
C LEU A 10 -22.74 -11.61 2.36
N LYS A 11 -22.98 -12.39 1.29
CA LYS A 11 -22.28 -13.67 1.05
C LYS A 11 -20.76 -13.48 1.01
N PHE A 12 -20.29 -12.44 0.31
CA PHE A 12 -18.87 -12.11 0.24
C PHE A 12 -18.30 -11.78 1.63
N SER A 13 -19.00 -10.97 2.41
CA SER A 13 -18.56 -10.55 3.75
C SER A 13 -18.58 -11.72 4.76
N PHE A 14 -19.52 -12.67 4.63
CA PHE A 14 -19.50 -13.91 5.41
C PHE A 14 -18.29 -14.79 5.05
N ASN A 15 -17.97 -14.92 3.76
CA ASN A 15 -16.80 -15.68 3.33
C ASN A 15 -15.49 -15.03 3.82
N GLU A 16 -15.38 -13.70 3.82
CA GLU A 16 -14.25 -13.01 4.45
C GLU A 16 -14.12 -13.45 5.91
N LYS A 17 -15.19 -13.38 6.70
CA LYS A 17 -15.20 -13.78 8.12
C LYS A 17 -14.76 -15.24 8.32
N GLU A 18 -15.27 -16.17 7.52
CA GLU A 18 -14.86 -17.59 7.59
C GLU A 18 -13.37 -17.79 7.30
N ILE A 19 -12.84 -17.07 6.30
CA ILE A 19 -11.42 -17.12 5.96
C ILE A 19 -10.57 -16.53 7.08
N LEU A 20 -11.02 -15.46 7.75
CA LEU A 20 -10.30 -14.90 8.90
C LEU A 20 -10.16 -15.93 10.02
N GLN A 21 -11.23 -16.67 10.31
CA GLN A 21 -11.23 -17.73 11.32
C GLN A 21 -10.29 -18.87 10.95
N LYS A 22 -10.27 -19.30 9.68
CA LYS A 22 -9.37 -20.35 9.17
C LYS A 22 -7.90 -19.97 9.24
N LEU A 23 -7.58 -18.68 9.17
CA LEU A 23 -6.22 -18.16 9.29
C LEU A 23 -5.76 -18.00 10.74
N GLU A 24 -6.61 -18.30 11.72
CA GLU A 24 -6.34 -18.20 13.16
C GLU A 24 -5.83 -16.82 13.59
N LEU A 25 -6.25 -15.79 12.85
CA LEU A 25 -5.85 -14.42 13.07
C LEU A 25 -6.95 -13.66 13.83
N PRO A 26 -6.61 -12.75 14.77
CA PRO A 26 -7.60 -11.93 15.45
C PRO A 26 -8.46 -11.12 14.48
N GLU A 27 -9.77 -10.99 14.73
CA GLU A 27 -10.68 -10.27 13.82
C GLU A 27 -10.25 -8.82 13.56
N ASP A 28 -9.66 -8.16 14.56
CA ASP A 28 -9.15 -6.79 14.44
C ASP A 28 -7.84 -6.69 13.63
N ALA A 29 -7.11 -7.79 13.47
CA ALA A 29 -5.84 -7.83 12.74
C ALA A 29 -6.01 -7.63 11.23
N PHE A 30 -7.21 -7.85 10.70
CA PHE A 30 -7.49 -7.80 9.28
C PHE A 30 -8.00 -6.46 8.77
N LEU A 31 -8.33 -5.51 9.66
CA LEU A 31 -8.90 -4.23 9.24
C LEU A 31 -8.07 -3.52 8.14
N PRO A 32 -6.72 -3.41 8.27
CA PRO A 32 -5.91 -2.82 7.19
C PRO A 32 -5.99 -3.60 5.88
N LEU A 33 -6.04 -4.94 5.93
CA LEU A 33 -6.15 -5.77 4.73
C LEU A 33 -7.47 -5.52 4.01
N ILE A 34 -8.59 -5.55 4.74
CA ILE A 34 -9.93 -5.32 4.18
C ILE A 34 -10.01 -3.92 3.56
N PHE A 35 -9.43 -2.91 4.22
CA PHE A 35 -9.38 -1.55 3.68
C PHE A 35 -8.53 -1.45 2.42
N SER A 36 -7.33 -2.04 2.39
CA SER A 36 -6.52 -2.11 1.18
C SER A 36 -7.25 -2.83 0.04
N ILE A 37 -7.96 -3.93 0.31
CA ILE A 37 -8.71 -4.70 -0.70
C ILE A 37 -9.86 -3.87 -1.27
N ARG A 38 -10.66 -3.24 -0.39
CA ARG A 38 -11.93 -2.60 -0.79
C ARG A 38 -11.77 -1.15 -1.26
N PHE A 39 -10.82 -0.42 -0.68
CA PHE A 39 -10.62 1.02 -0.91
C PHE A 39 -9.27 1.35 -1.55
N GLY A 40 -8.38 0.36 -1.68
CA GLY A 40 -7.04 0.55 -2.18
C GLY A 40 -6.12 1.26 -1.19
N GLY A 41 -4.88 1.48 -1.61
CA GLY A 41 -3.86 2.16 -0.81
C GLY A 41 -3.20 1.29 0.26
N ASP A 42 -2.20 1.87 0.89
CA ASP A 42 -1.54 1.36 2.08
C ASP A 42 -2.31 1.80 3.32
N TRP A 43 -2.28 0.99 4.38
CA TRP A 43 -3.00 1.28 5.61
C TRP A 43 -2.22 0.82 6.83
N SER A 44 -2.31 1.59 7.90
CA SER A 44 -1.82 1.18 9.22
C SER A 44 -2.85 1.45 10.30
N VAL A 45 -2.90 0.54 11.27
CA VAL A 45 -3.80 0.64 12.43
C VAL A 45 -3.05 0.17 13.67
N ARG A 46 -3.14 0.96 14.74
CA ARG A 46 -2.75 0.52 16.08
C ARG A 46 -4.03 0.22 16.88
N LYS A 47 -4.20 -1.02 17.33
CA LYS A 47 -5.38 -1.45 18.10
C LYS A 47 -5.02 -2.56 19.07
N ASN A 48 -5.53 -2.51 20.30
CA ASN A 48 -5.27 -3.52 21.34
C ASN A 48 -3.78 -3.87 21.50
N SER A 49 -2.91 -2.84 21.52
CA SER A 49 -1.44 -2.96 21.54
C SER A 49 -0.80 -3.65 20.33
N ARG A 50 -1.57 -4.06 19.32
CA ARG A 50 -1.05 -4.58 18.04
C ARG A 50 -0.78 -3.44 17.08
N ARG A 51 0.31 -3.58 16.33
CA ARG A 51 0.64 -2.71 15.20
C ARG A 51 0.33 -3.47 13.93
N LEU A 52 -0.56 -2.96 13.10
CA LEU A 52 -1.01 -3.62 11.89
C LEU A 52 -0.69 -2.73 10.70
N MET A 53 -0.13 -3.32 9.65
CA MET A 53 0.22 -2.59 8.43
C MET A 53 -0.18 -3.42 7.21
N SER A 54 -0.79 -2.79 6.23
CA SER A 54 -1.12 -3.36 4.93
C SER A 54 -0.43 -2.55 3.85
N ILE A 55 0.39 -3.22 3.04
CA ILE A 55 1.17 -2.60 1.98
C ILE A 55 0.73 -3.19 0.64
N LYS A 56 0.41 -2.31 -0.30
CA LYS A 56 -0.02 -2.66 -1.63
C LYS A 56 1.07 -2.46 -2.66
N GLU A 57 1.23 -3.46 -3.51
CA GLU A 57 2.05 -3.45 -4.69
C GLU A 57 1.17 -3.71 -5.92
N LYS A 58 1.41 -2.93 -6.99
CA LYS A 58 0.73 -3.10 -8.27
C LYS A 58 1.70 -3.69 -9.29
N ILE A 59 1.29 -4.76 -9.95
CA ILE A 59 2.07 -5.42 -10.99
C ILE A 59 1.25 -5.37 -12.27
N THR A 60 1.61 -4.46 -13.16
CA THR A 60 0.95 -4.31 -14.46
C THR A 60 1.73 -5.08 -15.51
N LYS A 61 1.03 -5.95 -16.24
CA LYS A 61 1.53 -6.56 -17.47
C LYS A 61 0.72 -6.00 -18.63
N TYR A 62 1.39 -5.42 -19.61
CA TYR A 62 0.77 -4.91 -20.82
C TYR A 62 1.39 -5.62 -22.03
N ASP A 63 0.53 -6.09 -22.92
CA ASP A 63 0.89 -6.72 -24.17
C ASP A 63 0.71 -5.67 -25.28
N ASP A 64 1.84 -5.18 -25.80
CA ASP A 64 1.87 -4.13 -26.82
C ASP A 64 1.30 -4.58 -28.17
N GLU A 65 1.33 -5.88 -28.49
CA GLU A 65 0.79 -6.41 -29.73
C GLU A 65 -0.74 -6.51 -29.64
N LYS A 66 -1.24 -7.09 -28.54
CA LYS A 66 -2.68 -7.24 -28.29
C LYS A 66 -3.36 -5.96 -27.82
N LYS A 67 -2.59 -4.90 -27.52
CA LYS A 67 -3.08 -3.64 -26.94
C LYS A 67 -3.96 -3.87 -25.70
N SER A 68 -3.56 -4.82 -24.86
CA SER A 68 -4.32 -5.22 -23.67
C SER A 68 -3.40 -5.45 -22.50
N GLY A 69 -3.89 -5.25 -21.28
CA GLY A 69 -3.10 -5.47 -20.08
C GLY A 69 -3.95 -5.69 -18.85
N CYS A 70 -3.31 -6.17 -17.81
CA CYS A 70 -3.92 -6.45 -16.53
C CYS A 70 -3.00 -5.97 -15.41
N THR A 71 -3.59 -5.40 -14.37
CA THR A 71 -2.87 -5.05 -13.14
C THR A 71 -3.31 -5.99 -12.04
N LEU A 72 -2.38 -6.81 -11.57
CA LEU A 72 -2.54 -7.58 -10.34
C LEU A 72 -2.22 -6.69 -9.15
N GLU A 73 -3.02 -6.79 -8.10
CA GLU A 73 -2.72 -6.13 -6.82
C GLU A 73 -2.26 -7.19 -5.80
N ARG A 74 -1.05 -7.01 -5.28
CA ARG A 74 -0.54 -7.76 -4.14
C ARG A 74 -0.67 -6.91 -2.89
N ILE A 75 -1.30 -7.46 -1.86
CA ILE A 75 -1.49 -6.77 -0.60
C ILE A 75 -0.86 -7.62 0.49
N TYR A 76 0.13 -7.05 1.18
CA TYR A 76 0.86 -7.69 2.26
C TYR A 76 0.36 -7.15 3.60
N LEU A 77 -0.26 -8.00 4.40
CA LEU A 77 -0.63 -7.70 5.79
C LEU A 77 0.50 -8.13 6.73
N PHE A 78 0.94 -7.22 7.59
CA PHE A 78 1.95 -7.43 8.62
C PHE A 78 1.35 -7.21 10.00
N LEU A 79 1.56 -8.18 10.90
CA LEU A 79 1.26 -8.05 12.32
C LEU A 79 2.54 -7.79 13.11
N ASN A 80 2.58 -6.68 13.82
CA ASN A 80 3.74 -6.16 14.53
C ASN A 80 4.97 -6.03 13.61
N PRO A 81 4.86 -5.24 12.51
CA PRO A 81 5.97 -5.04 11.60
C PRO A 81 7.17 -4.39 12.29
N ARG A 82 8.35 -4.77 11.83
CA ARG A 82 9.65 -4.24 12.24
C ARG A 82 10.55 -4.09 11.03
N ILE A 83 11.14 -2.92 10.90
CA ILE A 83 12.13 -2.64 9.86
C ILE A 83 13.44 -3.33 10.26
N LEU A 84 13.99 -4.15 9.36
CA LEU A 84 15.28 -4.80 9.54
C LEU A 84 16.42 -3.95 8.96
N SER A 85 16.20 -3.33 7.81
CA SER A 85 17.18 -2.48 7.15
C SER A 85 16.50 -1.45 6.23
N GLN A 86 17.23 -0.36 5.95
CA GLN A 86 16.84 0.70 5.03
C GLN A 86 18.07 1.15 4.24
N GLU A 87 17.86 1.46 2.96
CA GLU A 87 18.94 1.89 2.06
C GLU A 87 18.45 2.99 1.10
N GLY A 88 19.34 3.93 0.82
CA GLY A 88 19.10 5.06 -0.08
C GLY A 88 18.23 6.16 0.53
N SER A 89 18.09 7.28 -0.18
CA SER A 89 17.25 8.40 0.23
C SER A 89 16.66 9.07 -1.01
N VAL A 90 15.33 9.07 -1.10
CA VAL A 90 14.57 9.62 -2.22
C VAL A 90 13.70 10.77 -1.73
N HIS A 91 13.81 11.93 -2.38
CA HIS A 91 12.93 13.07 -2.15
C HIS A 91 11.61 12.86 -2.90
N ARG A 92 10.48 13.02 -2.21
CA ARG A 92 9.15 12.74 -2.75
C ARG A 92 8.12 13.69 -2.19
N LEU A 93 7.04 13.87 -2.94
CA LEU A 93 5.85 14.54 -2.46
C LEU A 93 4.79 13.51 -2.09
N GLU A 94 4.37 13.49 -0.83
CA GLU A 94 3.35 12.57 -0.29
C GLU A 94 2.16 13.34 0.26
N LYS A 95 0.95 12.75 0.19
CA LYS A 95 -0.23 13.28 0.87
C LYS A 95 -0.66 12.27 1.93
N CYS A 96 -0.73 12.70 3.18
CA CYS A 96 -1.37 11.94 4.24
C CYS A 96 -2.86 12.32 4.34
N SER A 97 -3.74 11.38 4.68
CA SER A 97 -5.18 11.65 4.86
C SER A 97 -5.48 12.67 5.96
N THR A 98 -4.57 12.82 6.93
CA THR A 98 -4.68 13.80 8.03
C THR A 98 -4.19 15.20 7.64
N LYS A 99 -3.66 15.38 6.42
CA LYS A 99 -3.11 16.63 5.91
C LYS A 99 -3.91 17.11 4.69
N ASN A 100 -4.10 18.42 4.59
CA ASN A 100 -4.83 19.03 3.48
C ASN A 100 -4.01 19.06 2.19
N GLU A 101 -2.68 19.23 2.31
CA GLU A 101 -1.74 19.38 1.20
C GLU A 101 -0.65 18.31 1.21
N ARG A 102 0.13 18.25 0.12
CA ARG A 102 1.30 17.37 0.02
C ARG A 102 2.45 17.93 0.84
N GLU A 103 3.31 17.05 1.34
CA GLU A 103 4.55 17.43 2.00
C GLU A 103 5.74 16.81 1.26
N LEU A 104 6.85 17.53 1.21
CA LEU A 104 8.12 17.03 0.70
C LEU A 104 8.80 16.21 1.81
N VAL A 105 8.94 14.92 1.57
CA VAL A 105 9.50 13.96 2.51
C VAL A 105 10.72 13.26 1.90
N LYS A 106 11.52 12.65 2.78
CA LYS A 106 12.59 11.72 2.40
C LYS A 106 12.18 10.31 2.78
N ARG A 107 12.31 9.37 1.85
CA ARG A 107 12.03 7.95 2.08
C ARG A 107 13.22 7.09 1.65
N PRO A 108 13.45 5.95 2.31
CA PRO A 108 14.42 4.97 1.82
C PRO A 108 14.00 4.42 0.46
N TYR A 109 14.97 4.22 -0.44
CA TYR A 109 14.70 3.59 -1.74
C TYR A 109 14.38 2.10 -1.58
N LYS A 110 15.06 1.43 -0.65
CA LYS A 110 14.88 0.01 -0.33
C LYS A 110 14.64 -0.16 1.17
N VAL A 111 13.73 -1.07 1.51
CA VAL A 111 13.38 -1.43 2.89
C VAL A 111 13.26 -2.93 3.02
N SER A 112 13.85 -3.50 4.07
CA SER A 112 13.57 -4.87 4.51
C SER A 112 12.68 -4.83 5.75
N VAL A 113 11.58 -5.58 5.74
CA VAL A 113 10.61 -5.63 6.82
C VAL A 113 10.31 -7.08 7.21
N ASN A 114 10.17 -7.31 8.50
CA ASN A 114 9.69 -8.56 9.06
C ASN A 114 8.51 -8.28 10.00
N ALA A 115 7.81 -9.31 10.44
CA ALA A 115 6.67 -9.22 11.31
C ALA A 115 6.50 -10.52 12.11
N ASP A 116 5.55 -10.55 13.04
CA ASP A 116 5.18 -11.78 13.75
C ASP A 116 4.32 -12.68 12.85
N TYR A 117 3.56 -12.05 11.95
CA TYR A 117 2.77 -12.73 10.92
C TYR A 117 2.77 -11.89 9.65
N ILE A 118 2.94 -12.54 8.50
CA ILE A 118 2.84 -11.93 7.18
C ILE A 118 1.85 -12.72 6.33
N LEU A 119 0.82 -12.04 5.82
CA LEU A 119 -0.12 -12.59 4.83
C LEU A 119 0.05 -11.85 3.51
N LEU A 120 0.17 -12.59 2.41
CA LEU A 120 -0.01 -12.07 1.06
C LEU A 120 -1.43 -12.37 0.60
N ALA A 121 -2.11 -11.35 0.10
CA ALA A 121 -3.33 -11.46 -0.71
C ALA A 121 -3.03 -11.02 -2.14
N GLU A 122 -3.21 -11.90 -3.12
CA GLU A 122 -3.11 -11.57 -4.54
C GLU A 122 -4.51 -11.47 -5.13
N LEU A 123 -4.85 -10.28 -5.65
CA LEU A 123 -6.14 -9.99 -6.26
C LEU A 123 -5.99 -10.07 -7.77
N ASP A 124 -6.64 -11.05 -8.38
CA ASP A 124 -6.68 -11.23 -9.82
C ASP A 124 -8.02 -10.72 -10.38
N PRO A 125 -8.03 -9.60 -11.12
CA PRO A 125 -9.26 -9.06 -11.68
C PRO A 125 -9.77 -9.84 -12.91
N VAL A 126 -8.96 -10.73 -13.51
CA VAL A 126 -9.38 -11.60 -14.62
C VAL A 126 -10.13 -12.80 -14.08
N ASP A 127 -9.56 -13.46 -13.07
CA ASP A 127 -10.15 -14.63 -12.44
C ASP A 127 -11.21 -14.30 -11.38
N LEU A 128 -11.28 -13.03 -10.95
CA LEU A 128 -12.12 -12.53 -9.85
C LEU A 128 -11.87 -13.28 -8.54
N LYS A 129 -10.60 -13.64 -8.28
CA LYS A 129 -10.18 -14.41 -7.11
C LYS A 129 -9.19 -13.62 -6.26
N ILE A 130 -9.26 -13.90 -4.96
CA ILE A 130 -8.30 -13.44 -3.97
C ILE A 130 -7.56 -14.67 -3.44
N HIS A 131 -6.28 -14.78 -3.76
CA HIS A 131 -5.42 -15.86 -3.30
C HIS A 131 -4.68 -15.43 -2.05
N LEU A 132 -4.77 -16.22 -0.98
CA LEU A 132 -4.13 -15.93 0.30
C LEU A 132 -2.96 -16.89 0.54
N LYS A 133 -1.84 -16.35 0.98
CA LYS A 133 -0.63 -17.11 1.28
C LYS A 133 0.08 -16.56 2.51
N LYS A 134 0.35 -17.41 3.49
CA LYS A 134 1.22 -17.05 4.63
C LYS A 134 2.67 -16.99 4.16
N ILE A 135 3.39 -15.95 4.56
CA ILE A 135 4.81 -15.75 4.27
C ILE A 135 5.59 -15.88 5.59
N ASN A 136 6.66 -16.68 5.56
CA ASN A 136 7.47 -17.02 6.74
C ASN A 136 8.86 -16.38 6.74
N THR A 137 9.15 -15.54 5.76
CA THR A 137 10.45 -14.87 5.59
C THR A 137 10.25 -13.36 5.56
N PRO A 138 11.28 -12.57 5.95
CA PRO A 138 11.28 -11.14 5.71
C PRO A 138 11.03 -10.81 4.23
N LEU A 139 10.45 -9.64 3.99
CA LEU A 139 10.19 -9.12 2.65
C LEU A 139 11.07 -7.90 2.39
N GLU A 140 11.55 -7.78 1.17
CA GLU A 140 12.25 -6.60 0.69
C GLU A 140 11.37 -5.86 -0.32
N PHE A 141 11.28 -4.55 -0.16
CA PHE A 141 10.56 -3.66 -1.06
C PHE A 141 11.51 -2.59 -1.58
N THR A 142 11.27 -2.16 -2.82
CA THR A 142 11.98 -1.04 -3.45
C THR A 142 11.01 -0.04 -4.05
N GLY A 143 11.48 1.17 -4.30
CA GLY A 143 10.71 2.18 -5.01
C GLY A 143 9.38 2.49 -4.32
N PRO A 144 8.27 2.67 -5.10
CA PRO A 144 6.95 3.06 -4.58
C PRO A 144 6.51 2.29 -3.34
N THR A 145 6.65 0.97 -3.35
CA THR A 145 6.22 0.09 -2.25
C THR A 145 7.07 0.30 -0.99
N ALA A 146 8.38 0.54 -1.13
CA ALA A 146 9.26 0.84 0.01
C ALA A 146 8.88 2.16 0.70
N TYR A 147 8.43 3.15 -0.08
CA TYR A 147 7.97 4.43 0.47
C TYR A 147 6.65 4.25 1.24
N GLY A 148 5.72 3.44 0.71
CA GLY A 148 4.50 3.04 1.39
C GLY A 148 4.79 2.37 2.74
N VAL A 149 5.71 1.38 2.76
CA VAL A 149 6.18 0.75 4.00
C VAL A 149 6.69 1.79 4.99
N SER A 150 7.58 2.68 4.54
CA SER A 150 8.16 3.70 5.40
C SER A 150 7.12 4.69 5.93
N HIS A 151 6.11 5.05 5.13
CA HIS A 151 5.02 5.94 5.51
C HIS A 151 4.13 5.30 6.58
N GLU A 152 3.70 4.06 6.36
CA GLU A 152 2.83 3.37 7.32
C GLU A 152 3.55 2.99 8.62
N MET A 153 4.84 2.70 8.56
CA MET A 153 5.66 2.50 9.77
C MET A 153 5.73 3.78 10.63
N GLU A 154 5.82 4.95 10.00
CA GLU A 154 5.83 6.26 10.69
C GLU A 154 4.54 6.50 11.49
N HIS A 155 3.37 6.16 10.91
CA HIS A 155 2.08 6.20 11.62
C HIS A 155 2.03 5.26 12.81
N LEU A 156 2.56 4.04 12.67
CA LEU A 156 2.58 3.05 13.74
C LEU A 156 3.49 3.45 14.93
N ASP A 157 4.53 4.22 14.65
CA ASP A 157 5.46 4.76 15.63
C ASP A 157 5.00 6.10 16.24
N GLN A 158 3.79 6.57 15.90
CA GLN A 158 3.23 7.87 16.35
C GLN A 158 4.10 9.07 15.98
N GLY A 159 4.89 8.95 14.91
CA GLY A 159 5.72 10.03 14.42
C GLY A 159 4.87 11.15 13.82
N VAL A 160 5.14 12.40 14.21
CA VAL A 160 4.70 13.56 13.42
C VAL A 160 5.46 13.49 12.09
N VAL A 161 4.73 13.55 10.97
CA VAL A 161 5.31 13.62 9.62
C VAL A 161 6.31 14.77 9.56
N LYS A 162 7.60 14.45 9.40
CA LYS A 162 8.71 15.44 9.33
C LYS A 162 8.92 15.94 7.90
N GLY A 163 7.82 16.21 7.19
CA GLY A 163 7.87 16.74 5.83
C GLY A 163 8.05 18.25 5.81
N LYS A 164 8.67 18.75 4.75
CA LYS A 164 8.65 20.18 4.41
C LYS A 164 7.32 20.52 3.74
N PRO A 165 6.72 21.68 4.03
CA PRO A 165 5.45 22.04 3.43
C PRO A 165 5.57 22.33 1.92
N PHE A 166 4.46 22.17 1.19
CA PHE A 166 4.42 22.37 -0.26
C PHE A 166 4.76 23.81 -0.69
N TRP A 167 4.42 24.82 0.11
CA TRP A 167 4.68 26.23 -0.22
C TRP A 167 6.17 26.63 -0.19
N GLU A 168 7.10 25.70 0.08
CA GLU A 168 8.54 25.92 -0.15
C GLU A 168 8.93 25.86 -1.64
N PHE A 169 8.05 25.38 -2.53
CA PHE A 169 8.32 25.35 -3.97
C PHE A 169 8.35 26.77 -4.57
N GLN A 170 9.22 26.96 -5.56
CA GLN A 170 9.28 28.18 -6.36
C GLN A 170 8.88 27.85 -7.80
N TYR A 171 8.07 28.71 -8.41
CA TYR A 171 7.78 28.62 -9.83
C TYR A 171 8.99 29.11 -10.63
N VAL A 172 9.44 28.28 -11.57
CA VAL A 172 10.48 28.62 -12.56
C VAL A 172 9.85 28.41 -13.93
N ILE A 173 10.05 29.36 -14.84
CA ILE A 173 9.57 29.28 -16.21
C ILE A 173 10.79 29.11 -17.10
N ASP A 174 10.89 27.95 -17.76
CA ASP A 174 11.86 27.71 -18.82
C ASP A 174 11.17 27.99 -20.17
N TYR A 175 11.74 28.90 -20.96
CA TYR A 175 11.30 29.11 -22.33
C TYR A 175 12.14 28.22 -23.24
N GLU A 176 11.52 27.40 -24.09
CA GLU A 176 12.24 26.73 -25.16
C GLU A 176 12.82 27.81 -26.08
N ASP A 177 14.14 27.86 -26.21
CA ASP A 177 14.79 28.69 -27.21
C ASP A 177 14.21 28.31 -28.58
N LYS A 178 13.59 29.27 -29.27
CA LYS A 178 13.23 29.09 -30.67
C LYS A 178 14.53 28.79 -31.41
N LEU A 179 14.66 27.57 -31.92
CA LEU A 179 15.63 27.28 -32.98
C LEU A 179 15.34 28.26 -34.11
N ASP A 180 16.16 29.30 -34.22
CA ASP A 180 16.22 30.16 -35.40
C ASP A 180 16.61 29.26 -36.57
N TYR A 181 15.60 28.77 -37.30
CA TYR A 181 15.77 28.21 -38.63
C TYR A 181 16.21 29.37 -39.54
N PHE A 182 17.52 29.53 -39.71
CA PHE A 182 18.11 30.21 -40.86
C PHE A 182 17.83 29.42 -42.14
#